data_AF-A0A3L8BGS6-F1
#
_entry.id   AF-A0A3L8BGS6-F1
#
_cell.length_a   1.000
_cell.length_b   1.000
_cell.length_c   1.000
_cell.angle_alpha   90.00
_cell.angle_beta   90.00
_cell.angle_gamma   90.00
#
_symmetry.space_group_name_H-M   'P 1'
#
loop_
_entity.id
_entity.type
_entity.pdbx_description
1 polymer ?
#
loop_
_entity_poly.entity_id
_entity_poly.type
_entity_poly.pdbx_seq_one_letter_code
_entity_poly.pdbx_strand_id
1 'polypeptide(L)'
;MDFTMTTRTALCALLGILTFSQTVQANQNQDNFEQEIDTVCDEVFQNEDDVCFSRTDGDSTVTAQVTPEEESALYTSLVQISGDQVSNVSNHLVGLRRQRNASSTNSASSAAILPNYYGGAAGGELFANSRLSAFFSASTVDGDQDHTDYEVGYDLSTDHYTLGVDLQLNPEWLLGLAYGTTETELKYSSEFDDRTENDSDHYLLYASWYRRNFAVDMTVGYSNGEFKTQRQLPDALATGTTDNDMMYVSLSGAYDFSQGGWTYGPLAKFDYLDGQIDGFAEQGDSAWKAEFDDQDVQSSIFTMGGQVAYAHSFNWGVVLPYAQGVWRYELEDERDLIVGRFSVNPGEDFTITPDEPDSSWFEVSAGLSAVFPYGISAFISYEQVLGYADTDLATLSAGARLEF
;
A
#
# COMPACT_ATOMS: atom_id res chain seq x y z
N MET A 1 -29.88 -9.03 -57.31
CA MET A 1 -28.91 -9.28 -58.40
C MET A 1 -27.59 -8.69 -57.94
N ASP A 2 -26.98 -9.13 -56.83
CA ASP A 2 -26.54 -10.48 -56.44
C ASP A 2 -25.66 -11.15 -57.49
N PHE A 3 -24.35 -11.06 -57.28
CA PHE A 3 -23.47 -12.20 -57.47
C PHE A 3 -22.46 -12.27 -56.33
N THR A 4 -22.45 -13.43 -55.72
CA THR A 4 -21.72 -13.92 -54.56
C THR A 4 -20.40 -14.57 -54.96
N MET A 5 -19.43 -14.54 -54.05
CA MET A 5 -18.35 -15.53 -53.84
C MET A 5 -17.83 -15.24 -52.41
N THR A 6 -18.25 -15.93 -51.33
CA THR A 6 -17.89 -17.31 -50.93
C THR A 6 -16.37 -17.53 -51.09
N THR A 7 -15.54 -17.83 -50.11
CA THR A 7 -15.67 -18.82 -49.02
C THR A 7 -14.42 -18.72 -48.12
N ARG A 8 -14.56 -18.72 -46.79
CA ARG A 8 -13.73 -19.50 -45.84
C ARG A 8 -14.20 -19.24 -44.39
N THR A 9 -15.30 -19.91 -44.06
CA THR A 9 -15.70 -20.23 -42.69
C THR A 9 -15.61 -21.76 -42.60
N ALA A 10 -14.75 -22.29 -41.72
CA ALA A 10 -14.85 -23.63 -41.11
C ALA A 10 -13.51 -24.00 -40.44
N LEU A 11 -13.33 -23.58 -39.18
CA LEU A 11 -12.74 -24.40 -38.11
C LEU A 11 -12.86 -23.62 -36.78
N CYS A 12 -14.08 -23.52 -36.25
CA CYS A 12 -14.29 -23.11 -34.86
C CYS A 12 -15.65 -23.67 -34.42
N ALA A 13 -15.66 -24.97 -34.13
CA ALA A 13 -16.74 -25.66 -33.44
C ALA A 13 -16.18 -26.99 -32.92
N LEU A 14 -16.49 -27.29 -31.65
CA LEU A 14 -16.04 -28.43 -30.85
C LEU A 14 -14.68 -28.30 -30.15
N LEU A 15 -14.61 -27.40 -29.17
CA LEU A 15 -14.18 -27.81 -27.84
C LEU A 15 -15.31 -27.46 -26.88
N GLY A 16 -15.88 -28.48 -26.23
CA GLY A 16 -16.84 -28.29 -25.17
C GLY A 16 -16.17 -27.51 -24.05
N ILE A 17 -16.81 -26.41 -23.64
CA ILE A 17 -16.49 -25.74 -22.40
C ILE A 17 -16.91 -26.72 -21.30
N LEU A 18 -15.96 -27.50 -20.82
CA LEU A 18 -16.02 -28.03 -19.47
C LEU A 18 -15.86 -26.80 -18.56
N THR A 19 -16.98 -26.23 -18.13
CA THR A 19 -17.00 -25.46 -16.90
C THR A 19 -16.62 -26.44 -15.81
N PHE A 20 -15.34 -26.49 -15.44
CA PHE A 20 -15.00 -26.87 -14.09
C PHE A 20 -15.61 -25.79 -13.23
N SER A 21 -16.66 -26.11 -12.47
CA SER A 21 -16.85 -25.45 -11.19
C SER A 21 -15.53 -25.68 -10.47
N GLN A 22 -14.68 -24.66 -10.35
CA GLN A 22 -13.65 -24.67 -9.33
C GLN A 22 -14.44 -24.68 -8.04
N THR A 23 -14.56 -25.85 -7.41
CA THR A 23 -14.70 -25.89 -5.96
C THR A 23 -13.51 -25.08 -5.45
N VAL A 24 -13.74 -23.90 -4.89
CA VAL A 24 -12.74 -23.22 -4.07
C VAL A 24 -12.32 -24.26 -3.06
N GLN A 25 -11.09 -24.76 -3.21
CA GLN A 25 -10.60 -25.82 -2.36
C GLN A 25 -10.41 -25.20 -0.99
N ALA A 26 -10.92 -25.84 0.06
CA ALA A 26 -10.71 -25.34 1.41
C ALA A 26 -9.21 -25.19 1.67
N ASN A 27 -8.84 -24.07 2.29
CA ASN A 27 -7.47 -23.83 2.68
C ASN A 27 -7.18 -24.47 4.05
N GLN A 28 -5.94 -24.41 4.51
CA GLN A 28 -5.53 -25.07 5.75
C GLN A 28 -6.18 -24.46 6.99
N ASN A 29 -6.47 -23.16 6.99
CA ASN A 29 -7.20 -22.55 8.11
C ASN A 29 -8.63 -23.09 8.18
N GLN A 30 -9.34 -23.19 7.06
CA GLN A 30 -10.67 -23.81 7.02
C GLN A 30 -10.63 -25.28 7.48
N ASP A 31 -9.65 -26.06 7.01
CA ASP A 31 -9.45 -27.45 7.42
C ASP A 31 -9.19 -27.58 8.93
N ASN A 32 -8.40 -26.67 9.52
CA ASN A 32 -8.12 -26.64 10.95
C ASN A 32 -9.37 -26.27 11.76
N PHE A 33 -10.15 -25.30 11.26
CA PHE A 33 -11.39 -24.87 11.90
C PHE A 33 -12.49 -25.92 11.86
N GLU A 34 -12.44 -26.92 10.97
CA GLU A 34 -13.41 -28.01 10.99
C GLU A 34 -13.49 -28.70 12.37
N GLN A 35 -12.34 -28.88 13.02
CA GLN A 35 -12.28 -29.51 14.35
C GLN A 35 -12.78 -28.58 15.45
N GLU A 36 -12.49 -27.29 15.35
CA GLU A 36 -12.99 -26.28 16.31
C GLU A 36 -14.50 -26.16 16.24
N ILE A 37 -15.04 -26.09 15.02
CA ILE A 37 -16.49 -26.03 14.77
C ILE A 37 -17.17 -27.31 15.25
N ASP A 38 -16.59 -28.49 14.99
CA ASP A 38 -17.13 -29.77 15.51
C ASP A 38 -17.17 -29.80 17.03
N THR A 39 -16.13 -29.30 17.69
CA THR A 39 -16.08 -29.22 19.15
C THR A 39 -17.18 -28.32 19.69
N VAL A 40 -17.38 -27.14 19.10
CA VAL A 40 -18.48 -26.24 19.46
C VAL A 40 -19.85 -26.89 19.22
N CYS A 41 -20.02 -27.57 18.09
CA CYS A 41 -21.27 -28.25 17.75
C CYS A 41 -21.61 -29.38 18.71
N ASP A 42 -20.64 -30.22 19.07
CA ASP A 42 -20.82 -31.35 19.98
C ASP A 42 -20.98 -30.89 21.43
N GLU A 43 -20.10 -30.02 21.91
CA GLU A 43 -20.01 -29.68 23.34
C GLU A 43 -20.98 -28.57 23.75
N VAL A 44 -21.21 -27.58 22.88
CA VAL A 44 -22.04 -26.41 23.21
C VAL A 44 -23.46 -26.58 22.69
N PHE A 45 -23.62 -26.90 21.40
CA PHE A 45 -24.93 -26.99 20.78
C PHE A 45 -25.58 -28.38 20.86
N GLN A 46 -24.83 -29.42 21.26
CA GLN A 46 -25.31 -30.81 21.26
C GLN A 46 -25.88 -31.24 19.90
N ASN A 47 -25.35 -30.68 18.80
CA ASN A 47 -25.81 -30.84 17.43
C ASN A 47 -27.26 -30.39 17.14
N GLU A 48 -27.81 -29.47 17.96
CA GLU A 48 -29.17 -28.94 17.76
C GLU A 48 -29.23 -27.60 17.00
N ASP A 49 -28.08 -26.98 16.72
CA ASP A 49 -27.99 -25.72 15.98
C ASP A 49 -28.06 -25.90 14.45
N ASP A 50 -28.69 -24.96 13.76
CA ASP A 50 -28.90 -25.04 12.30
C ASP A 50 -27.57 -25.00 11.52
N VAL A 51 -26.54 -24.30 12.03
CA VAL A 51 -25.18 -24.26 11.44
C VAL A 51 -24.52 -25.63 11.58
N CYS A 52 -24.61 -26.26 12.76
CA CYS A 52 -24.09 -27.60 12.99
C CYS A 52 -24.76 -28.67 12.12
N PHE A 53 -26.08 -28.54 11.89
CA PHE A 53 -26.81 -29.45 11.02
C PHE A 53 -26.41 -29.27 9.55
N SER A 54 -26.41 -28.03 9.06
CA SER A 54 -26.11 -27.70 7.65
C SER A 54 -24.65 -27.94 7.26
N ARG A 55 -23.69 -27.92 8.20
CA ARG A 55 -22.30 -28.32 7.97
C ARG A 55 -22.16 -29.77 7.49
N THR A 56 -23.03 -30.68 7.92
CA THR A 56 -22.93 -32.11 7.57
C THR A 56 -23.33 -32.43 6.12
N ASP A 57 -23.86 -31.43 5.40
CA ASP A 57 -24.15 -31.54 3.98
C ASP A 57 -22.86 -31.39 3.15
N GLY A 58 -22.59 -32.34 2.25
CA GLY A 58 -21.33 -32.40 1.49
C GLY A 58 -21.09 -31.30 0.45
N ASP A 59 -21.91 -30.25 0.43
CA ASP A 59 -21.81 -29.06 -0.44
C ASP A 59 -21.96 -27.76 0.39
N SER A 60 -21.73 -27.85 1.70
CA SER A 60 -21.91 -26.75 2.64
C SER A 60 -20.73 -25.79 2.62
N THR A 61 -21.00 -24.49 2.56
CA THR A 61 -20.02 -23.41 2.69
C THR A 61 -19.87 -22.90 4.12
N VAL A 62 -20.54 -23.55 5.07
CA VAL A 62 -20.61 -23.14 6.48
C VAL A 62 -19.22 -23.00 7.11
N THR A 63 -18.32 -23.94 6.88
CA THR A 63 -16.94 -23.87 7.43
C THR A 63 -16.24 -22.59 6.97
N ALA A 64 -16.30 -22.27 5.67
CA ALA A 64 -15.72 -21.05 5.13
C ALA A 64 -16.38 -19.79 5.69
N GLN A 65 -17.71 -19.75 5.83
CA GLN A 65 -18.42 -18.60 6.41
C GLN A 65 -18.08 -18.37 7.89
N VAL A 66 -17.90 -19.44 8.65
CA VAL A 66 -17.64 -19.38 10.09
C VAL A 66 -16.16 -19.08 10.38
N THR A 67 -15.25 -19.53 9.52
CA THR A 67 -13.80 -19.26 9.66
C THR A 67 -13.51 -17.78 9.38
N PRO A 68 -12.91 -17.02 10.31
CA PRO A 68 -12.61 -15.60 10.11
C PRO A 68 -11.29 -15.39 9.36
N GLU A 69 -11.24 -15.76 8.09
CA GLU A 69 -10.00 -15.71 7.29
C GLU A 69 -9.51 -14.28 6.99
N GLU A 70 -10.41 -13.32 7.13
CA GLU A 70 -10.20 -11.91 6.76
C GLU A 70 -9.25 -11.18 7.69
N GLU A 71 -9.05 -11.72 8.89
CA GLU A 71 -8.23 -11.11 9.93
C GLU A 71 -6.75 -11.00 9.53
N SER A 72 -6.24 -11.93 8.72
CA SER A 72 -4.84 -11.89 8.28
C SER A 72 -4.55 -10.70 7.35
N ALA A 73 -5.54 -10.25 6.58
CA ALA A 73 -5.41 -9.16 5.61
C ALA A 73 -5.33 -7.77 6.29
N LEU A 74 -5.83 -7.62 7.51
CA LEU A 74 -5.73 -6.37 8.27
C LEU A 74 -4.25 -5.96 8.45
N TYR A 75 -3.42 -6.89 8.89
CA TYR A 75 -1.96 -6.70 9.01
C TYR A 75 -1.32 -6.28 7.68
N THR A 76 -1.57 -7.04 6.62
CA THR A 76 -0.95 -6.83 5.30
C THR A 76 -1.30 -5.45 4.75
N SER A 77 -2.57 -5.03 4.92
CA SER A 77 -3.02 -3.70 4.51
C SER A 77 -2.30 -2.59 5.28
N LEU A 78 -2.07 -2.73 6.60
CA LEU A 78 -1.37 -1.73 7.40
C LEU A 78 0.09 -1.55 6.98
N VAL A 79 0.81 -2.64 6.72
CA VAL A 79 2.20 -2.60 6.24
C VAL A 79 2.27 -1.83 4.92
N GLN A 80 1.37 -2.10 3.98
CA GLN A 80 1.29 -1.41 2.68
C GLN A 80 1.00 0.10 2.84
N ILE A 81 -0.05 0.44 3.60
CA ILE A 81 -0.48 1.84 3.83
C ILE A 81 0.66 2.73 4.34
N SER A 82 1.47 2.20 5.27
CA SER A 82 2.59 2.94 5.84
C SER A 82 3.68 3.25 4.80
N GLY A 83 3.96 2.30 3.91
CA GLY A 83 4.94 2.42 2.84
C GLY A 83 4.54 3.52 1.85
N ASP A 84 3.26 3.59 1.51
CA ASP A 84 2.73 4.54 0.53
C ASP A 84 2.74 5.99 1.03
N GLN A 85 2.40 6.22 2.30
CA GLN A 85 2.48 7.56 2.90
C GLN A 85 3.93 8.06 2.99
N VAL A 86 4.87 7.17 3.33
CA VAL A 86 6.31 7.47 3.26
C VAL A 86 6.73 7.77 1.81
N SER A 87 6.22 7.01 0.84
CA SER A 87 6.50 7.20 -0.58
C SER A 87 6.02 8.55 -1.10
N ASN A 88 4.87 9.06 -0.66
CA ASN A 88 4.39 10.40 -1.00
C ASN A 88 5.37 11.50 -0.58
N VAL A 89 5.91 11.43 0.65
CA VAL A 89 6.96 12.36 1.12
C VAL A 89 8.28 12.14 0.38
N SER A 90 8.67 10.89 0.15
CA SER A 90 9.88 10.54 -0.60
C SER A 90 9.84 11.11 -2.03
N ASN A 91 8.72 10.97 -2.73
CA ASN A 91 8.51 11.50 -4.07
C ASN A 91 8.63 13.03 -4.11
N HIS A 92 8.13 13.73 -3.09
CA HIS A 92 8.37 15.16 -2.92
C HIS A 92 9.87 15.47 -2.79
N LEU A 93 10.59 14.84 -1.86
CA LEU A 93 12.02 15.09 -1.62
C LEU A 93 12.91 14.73 -2.82
N VAL A 94 12.65 13.58 -3.46
CA VAL A 94 13.32 13.15 -4.69
C VAL A 94 13.03 14.14 -5.82
N GLY A 95 11.79 14.60 -5.94
CA GLY A 95 11.39 15.67 -6.86
C GLY A 95 12.28 16.89 -6.70
N LEU A 96 12.43 17.42 -5.48
CA LEU A 96 13.31 18.56 -5.18
C LEU A 96 14.76 18.35 -5.63
N ARG A 97 15.32 17.17 -5.36
CA ARG A 97 16.69 16.83 -5.78
C ARG A 97 16.84 16.81 -7.29
N ARG A 98 15.88 16.22 -8.01
CA ARG A 98 15.88 16.19 -9.49
C ARG A 98 15.83 17.61 -10.06
N GLN A 99 15.02 18.50 -9.48
CA GLN A 99 14.94 19.91 -9.87
C GLN A 99 16.27 20.64 -9.64
N ARG A 100 16.90 20.42 -8.48
CA ARG A 100 18.21 21.01 -8.15
C ARG A 100 19.29 20.54 -9.12
N ASN A 101 19.34 19.25 -9.45
CA ASN A 101 20.32 18.69 -10.37
C ASN A 101 20.15 19.26 -11.78
N ALA A 102 18.92 19.35 -12.28
CA ALA A 102 18.61 19.98 -13.57
C ALA A 102 18.99 21.48 -13.62
N SER A 103 18.98 22.17 -12.48
CA SER A 103 19.44 23.56 -12.40
C SER A 103 20.98 23.70 -12.48
N SER A 104 21.70 22.68 -12.03
CA SER A 104 23.17 22.70 -11.88
C SER A 104 23.92 22.29 -13.15
N THR A 105 23.31 21.44 -13.98
CA THR A 105 23.85 21.04 -15.28
C THR A 105 23.60 22.13 -16.31
N ASN A 106 24.63 22.97 -16.51
CA ASN A 106 24.77 23.99 -17.55
C ASN A 106 24.54 23.43 -18.97
N SER A 107 23.30 23.17 -19.35
CA SER A 107 22.90 23.11 -20.75
C SER A 107 22.68 24.56 -21.21
N ALA A 108 23.31 24.96 -22.31
CA ALA A 108 23.32 26.36 -22.78
C ALA A 108 21.93 26.96 -23.05
N SER A 109 20.87 26.13 -23.11
CA SER A 109 19.46 26.52 -23.22
C SER A 109 18.73 26.67 -21.88
N SER A 110 19.15 26.00 -20.80
CA SER A 110 18.51 26.06 -19.47
C SER A 110 19.07 27.20 -18.60
N ALA A 111 20.35 27.54 -18.74
CA ALA A 111 21.03 28.58 -17.96
C ALA A 111 20.44 30.00 -18.14
N ALA A 112 19.75 30.27 -19.26
CA ALA A 112 19.15 31.58 -19.54
C ALA A 112 17.72 31.74 -18.99
N ILE A 113 17.06 30.65 -18.60
CA ILE A 113 15.62 30.62 -18.27
C ILE A 113 15.38 30.55 -16.75
N LEU A 114 16.32 29.96 -16.00
CA LEU A 114 16.15 29.61 -14.58
C LEU A 114 16.38 30.72 -13.51
N PRO A 115 16.97 31.91 -13.77
CA PRO A 115 17.08 32.94 -12.72
C PRO A 115 15.73 33.44 -12.19
N ASN A 116 14.66 33.32 -12.98
CA ASN A 116 13.29 33.74 -12.64
C ASN A 116 12.41 32.59 -12.12
N TYR A 117 12.98 31.40 -11.92
CA TYR A 117 12.24 30.20 -11.46
C TYR A 117 12.32 29.98 -9.96
N TYR A 118 13.14 30.75 -9.25
CA TYR A 118 13.13 30.78 -7.80
C TYR A 118 11.88 31.50 -7.30
N GLY A 119 11.15 30.87 -6.37
CA GLY A 119 10.04 31.48 -5.65
C GLY A 119 10.47 32.78 -4.95
N GLY A 120 9.49 33.59 -4.57
CA GLY A 120 9.73 34.84 -3.84
C GLY A 120 10.45 34.59 -2.51
N ALA A 121 10.77 35.65 -1.79
CA ALA A 121 11.10 35.54 -0.38
C ALA A 121 10.06 36.38 0.35
N ALA A 122 8.92 35.78 0.68
CA ALA A 122 7.88 36.44 1.46
C ALA A 122 8.03 36.09 2.95
N GLY A 123 9.06 36.63 3.62
CA GLY A 123 9.26 36.45 5.06
C GLY A 123 10.11 37.55 5.70
N GLY A 124 9.53 38.29 6.64
CA GLY A 124 10.21 39.32 7.44
C GLY A 124 11.35 38.81 8.31
N GLU A 125 12.08 39.75 8.91
CA GLU A 125 13.48 39.70 9.41
C GLU A 125 13.92 38.54 10.34
N LEU A 126 13.06 37.58 10.69
CA LEU A 126 13.41 36.37 11.44
C LEU A 126 13.98 35.24 10.55
N PHE A 127 13.80 35.33 9.22
CA PHE A 127 14.07 34.25 8.26
C PHE A 127 14.72 34.75 6.95
N ALA A 128 15.64 35.69 7.04
CA ALA A 128 16.18 36.46 5.89
C ALA A 128 16.87 35.64 4.77
N ASN A 129 16.93 34.31 4.87
CA ASN A 129 17.55 33.43 3.88
C ASN A 129 16.89 32.03 3.73
N SER A 130 15.77 31.77 4.40
CA SER A 130 15.08 30.48 4.32
C SER A 130 13.85 30.57 3.41
N ARG A 131 13.58 29.50 2.66
CA ARG A 131 12.45 29.41 1.74
C ARG A 131 11.42 28.43 2.28
N LEU A 132 10.17 28.86 2.29
CA LEU A 132 9.04 28.03 2.70
C LEU A 132 8.42 27.40 1.46
N SER A 133 8.05 26.13 1.54
CA SER A 133 7.26 25.47 0.52
C SER A 133 6.04 24.80 1.14
N ALA A 134 5.01 24.62 0.32
CA ALA A 134 3.90 23.71 0.60
C ALA A 134 3.74 22.74 -0.57
N PHE A 135 3.30 21.51 -0.27
CA PHE A 135 3.01 20.51 -1.28
C PHE A 135 1.74 19.73 -0.95
N PHE A 136 1.19 19.11 -1.99
CA PHE A 136 0.10 18.15 -1.93
C PHE A 136 0.46 16.94 -2.81
N SER A 137 0.17 15.75 -2.33
CA SER A 137 0.27 14.48 -3.07
C SER A 137 -1.04 13.71 -2.93
N ALA A 138 -1.43 13.02 -3.99
CA ALA A 138 -2.50 12.04 -3.98
C ALA A 138 -2.00 10.77 -4.68
N SER A 139 -2.34 9.61 -4.16
CA SER A 139 -2.05 8.32 -4.79
C SER A 139 -3.23 7.37 -4.63
N THR A 140 -3.39 6.48 -5.61
CA THR A 140 -4.34 5.38 -5.56
C THR A 140 -3.56 4.10 -5.83
N VAL A 141 -3.86 3.06 -5.05
CA VAL A 141 -3.27 1.73 -5.12
C VAL A 141 -4.40 0.78 -5.49
N ASP A 142 -4.23 0.09 -6.60
CA ASP A 142 -5.09 -1.01 -7.02
C ASP A 142 -4.28 -2.31 -6.91
N GLY A 143 -4.87 -3.35 -6.34
CA GLY A 143 -4.24 -4.66 -6.29
C GLY A 143 -5.20 -5.81 -6.08
N ASP A 144 -4.66 -7.01 -6.27
CA ASP A 144 -5.34 -8.28 -6.04
C ASP A 144 -4.39 -9.23 -5.30
N GLN A 145 -4.93 -9.94 -4.31
CA GLN A 145 -4.28 -11.07 -3.66
C GLN A 145 -5.02 -12.36 -4.06
N ASP A 146 -4.28 -13.33 -4.57
CA ASP A 146 -4.77 -14.67 -4.90
C ASP A 146 -5.08 -15.47 -3.63
N HIS A 147 -6.00 -16.43 -3.73
CA HIS A 147 -6.28 -17.38 -2.66
C HIS A 147 -5.09 -18.34 -2.47
N THR A 148 -4.66 -18.54 -1.23
CA THR A 148 -3.49 -19.34 -0.88
C THR A 148 -3.86 -20.54 0.00
N ASP A 149 -2.85 -21.25 0.49
CA ASP A 149 -3.05 -22.34 1.45
C ASP A 149 -3.53 -21.84 2.82
N TYR A 150 -3.44 -20.54 3.15
CA TYR A 150 -3.82 -20.01 4.46
C TYR A 150 -4.71 -18.77 4.41
N GLU A 151 -4.66 -17.97 3.35
CA GLU A 151 -5.40 -16.73 3.24
C GLU A 151 -6.42 -16.81 2.10
N VAL A 152 -7.57 -16.16 2.30
CA VAL A 152 -8.52 -15.98 1.20
C VAL A 152 -8.07 -14.79 0.35
N GLY A 153 -8.25 -14.92 -0.97
CA GLY A 153 -7.90 -13.84 -1.89
C GLY A 153 -8.82 -12.63 -1.73
N TYR A 154 -8.37 -11.46 -2.13
CA TYR A 154 -9.16 -10.23 -2.05
C TYR A 154 -8.70 -9.18 -3.09
N ASP A 155 -9.64 -8.32 -3.48
CA ASP A 155 -9.33 -7.09 -4.21
C ASP A 155 -9.02 -5.96 -3.20
N LEU A 156 -7.92 -5.23 -3.43
CA LEU A 156 -7.46 -4.10 -2.64
C LEU A 156 -7.63 -2.79 -3.43
N SER A 157 -8.24 -1.80 -2.81
CA SER A 157 -8.24 -0.41 -3.30
C SER A 157 -7.87 0.53 -2.16
N THR A 158 -6.82 1.33 -2.34
CA THR A 158 -6.42 2.32 -1.34
C THR A 158 -6.21 3.70 -1.95
N ASP A 159 -6.80 4.72 -1.35
CA ASP A 159 -6.55 6.12 -1.70
C ASP A 159 -5.77 6.81 -0.59
N HIS A 160 -4.72 7.54 -0.96
CA HIS A 160 -3.93 8.35 -0.05
C HIS A 160 -3.94 9.81 -0.47
N TYR A 161 -3.99 10.69 0.53
CA TYR A 161 -3.83 12.13 0.36
C TYR A 161 -2.82 12.65 1.38
N THR A 162 -1.86 13.45 0.93
CA THR A 162 -0.82 14.02 1.80
C THR A 162 -0.66 15.51 1.56
N LEU A 163 -0.69 16.30 2.62
CA LEU A 163 -0.41 17.74 2.62
C LEU A 163 0.82 18.01 3.47
N GLY A 164 1.76 18.80 2.96
CA GLY A 164 2.98 19.11 3.70
C GLY A 164 3.50 20.51 3.52
N VAL A 165 4.33 20.92 4.47
CA VAL A 165 5.07 22.18 4.47
C VAL A 165 6.52 21.95 4.87
N ASP A 166 7.44 22.61 4.19
CA ASP A 166 8.87 22.49 4.44
C ASP A 166 9.59 23.83 4.43
N LEU A 167 10.71 23.87 5.16
CA LEU A 167 11.60 25.00 5.26
C LEU A 167 13.00 24.59 4.81
N GLN A 168 13.50 25.26 3.77
CA GLN A 168 14.90 25.17 3.39
C GLN A 168 15.74 26.01 4.35
N LEU A 169 16.40 25.37 5.32
CA LEU A 169 17.21 26.04 6.35
C LEU A 169 18.49 26.65 5.77
N ASN A 170 19.14 25.92 4.88
CA ASN A 170 20.36 26.31 4.17
C ASN A 170 20.46 25.48 2.88
N PRO A 171 21.46 25.70 2.01
CA PRO A 171 21.56 24.95 0.74
C PRO A 171 21.75 23.43 0.89
N GLU A 172 21.96 22.88 2.08
CA GLU A 172 22.13 21.44 2.31
C GLU A 172 20.97 20.81 3.08
N TRP A 173 20.23 21.57 3.90
CA TRP A 173 19.22 21.03 4.82
C TRP A 173 17.81 21.56 4.55
N LEU A 174 16.85 20.65 4.50
CA LEU A 174 15.41 20.88 4.45
C LEU A 174 14.75 20.11 5.59
N LEU A 175 13.79 20.74 6.27
CA LEU A 175 12.95 20.11 7.28
C LEU A 175 11.50 20.40 6.97
N GLY A 176 10.61 19.45 7.21
CA GLY A 176 9.19 19.68 7.02
C GLY A 176 8.29 18.76 7.81
N LEU A 177 7.02 19.11 7.80
CA LEU A 177 5.92 18.37 8.41
C LEU A 177 4.92 18.04 7.32
N ALA A 178 4.25 16.90 7.47
CA ALA A 178 3.13 16.54 6.63
C ALA A 178 2.02 15.87 7.46
N TYR A 179 0.81 15.97 6.94
CA TYR A 179 -0.37 15.26 7.41
C TYR A 179 -0.93 14.50 6.23
N GLY A 180 -1.27 13.23 6.44
CA GLY A 180 -1.88 12.38 5.43
C GLY A 180 -3.13 11.70 5.94
N THR A 181 -4.01 11.33 5.02
CA THR A 181 -5.16 10.46 5.28
C THR A 181 -5.13 9.33 4.26
N THR A 182 -5.59 8.16 4.69
CA THR A 182 -5.70 6.95 3.88
C THR A 182 -7.08 6.34 4.07
N GLU A 183 -7.68 5.89 2.97
CA GLU A 183 -8.93 5.12 2.95
C GLU A 183 -8.64 3.84 2.16
N THR A 184 -8.83 2.67 2.79
CA THR A 184 -8.58 1.35 2.20
C THR A 184 -9.85 0.53 2.23
N GLU A 185 -10.14 -0.16 1.13
CA GLU A 185 -11.21 -1.15 1.02
C GLU A 185 -10.62 -2.48 0.57
N LEU A 186 -10.93 -3.54 1.32
CA LEU A 186 -10.65 -4.94 1.01
C LEU A 186 -11.97 -5.63 0.69
N LYS A 187 -12.07 -6.25 -0.49
CA LYS A 187 -13.22 -7.06 -0.90
C LYS A 187 -12.78 -8.51 -1.07
N TYR A 188 -13.24 -9.39 -0.19
CA TYR A 188 -12.76 -10.76 -0.18
C TYR A 188 -13.40 -11.59 -1.30
N SER A 189 -12.59 -12.44 -1.92
CA SER A 189 -12.95 -13.31 -3.04
C SER A 189 -13.69 -14.55 -2.55
N SER A 190 -14.84 -14.33 -1.91
CA SER A 190 -15.74 -15.38 -1.45
C SER A 190 -17.09 -15.30 -2.18
N GLU A 191 -17.96 -16.29 -1.98
CA GLU A 191 -19.36 -16.20 -2.44
C GLU A 191 -20.19 -15.21 -1.61
N PHE A 192 -19.56 -14.60 -0.60
CA PHE A 192 -20.15 -13.69 0.37
C PHE A 192 -19.64 -12.27 0.11
N ASP A 193 -20.43 -11.27 0.51
CA ASP A 193 -20.10 -9.85 0.28
C ASP A 193 -19.21 -9.30 1.42
N ASP A 194 -18.23 -10.12 1.81
CA ASP A 194 -17.35 -9.87 2.94
C ASP A 194 -16.36 -8.78 2.58
N ARG A 195 -16.13 -7.86 3.51
CA ARG A 195 -15.35 -6.65 3.25
C ARG A 195 -14.73 -6.09 4.51
N THR A 196 -13.61 -5.41 4.35
CA THR A 196 -12.96 -4.63 5.40
C THR A 196 -12.66 -3.24 4.89
N GLU A 197 -12.98 -2.22 5.68
CA GLU A 197 -12.68 -0.82 5.41
C GLU A 197 -11.71 -0.30 6.49
N ASN A 198 -10.74 0.53 6.12
CA ASN A 198 -9.84 1.20 7.05
C ASN A 198 -9.71 2.68 6.72
N ASP A 199 -9.91 3.53 7.73
CA ASP A 199 -9.68 4.96 7.65
C ASP A 199 -8.52 5.31 8.58
N SER A 200 -7.45 5.92 8.08
CA SER A 200 -6.26 6.23 8.87
C SER A 200 -5.75 7.66 8.67
N ASP A 201 -5.31 8.28 9.77
CA ASP A 201 -4.66 9.58 9.83
C ASP A 201 -3.17 9.45 10.13
N HIS A 202 -2.33 10.14 9.35
CA HIS A 202 -0.87 10.06 9.43
C HIS A 202 -0.26 11.43 9.75
N TYR A 203 0.69 11.47 10.68
CA TYR A 203 1.45 12.66 11.04
C TYR A 203 2.94 12.40 10.81
N LEU A 204 3.56 13.23 9.98
CA LEU A 204 4.88 12.98 9.41
C LEU A 204 5.83 14.13 9.75
N LEU A 205 7.02 13.79 10.23
CA LEU A 205 8.18 14.67 10.31
C LEU A 205 9.25 14.15 9.36
N TYR A 206 9.74 15.01 8.48
CA TYR A 206 10.78 14.62 7.54
C TYR A 206 11.91 15.64 7.44
N ALA A 207 13.08 15.13 7.07
CA ALA A 207 14.29 15.88 6.89
C ALA A 207 15.02 15.37 5.63
N SER A 208 15.64 16.30 4.90
CA SER A 208 16.52 15.97 3.79
C SER A 208 17.83 16.72 3.94
N TRP A 209 18.93 15.96 3.86
CA TRP A 209 20.28 16.50 3.78
C TRP A 209 20.88 16.15 2.43
N TYR A 210 21.29 17.16 1.69
CA TYR A 210 21.94 17.01 0.39
C TYR A 210 23.28 17.73 0.36
N ARG A 211 24.33 17.01 -0.04
CA ARG A 211 25.66 17.59 -0.24
C ARG A 211 26.32 17.05 -1.51
N ARG A 212 26.63 17.96 -2.43
CA ARG A 212 27.24 17.70 -3.74
C ARG A 212 26.40 16.80 -4.64
N ASN A 213 26.56 15.50 -4.50
CA ASN A 213 25.93 14.44 -5.30
C ASN A 213 25.25 13.41 -4.38
N PHE A 214 25.41 13.54 -3.07
CA PHE A 214 24.88 12.60 -2.11
C PHE A 214 23.73 13.24 -1.34
N ALA A 215 22.66 12.48 -1.11
CA ALA A 215 21.62 12.88 -0.19
C ALA A 215 21.20 11.76 0.74
N VAL A 216 20.71 12.17 1.89
CA VAL A 216 20.10 11.34 2.92
C VAL A 216 18.78 11.97 3.30
N ASP A 217 17.71 11.19 3.23
CA ASP A 217 16.37 11.61 3.62
C ASP A 217 15.92 10.74 4.78
N MET A 218 15.25 11.36 5.76
CA MET A 218 14.70 10.68 6.92
C MET A 218 13.25 11.11 7.11
N THR A 219 12.36 10.15 7.33
CA THR A 219 10.95 10.37 7.67
C THR A 219 10.64 9.58 8.93
N VAL A 220 9.93 10.20 9.86
CA VAL A 220 9.35 9.55 11.03
C VAL A 220 7.86 9.86 11.01
N GLY A 221 7.04 8.84 11.19
CA GLY A 221 5.60 8.96 11.17
C GLY A 221 4.93 8.28 12.35
N TYR A 222 3.77 8.80 12.69
CA TYR A 222 2.79 8.14 13.55
C TYR A 222 1.46 8.11 12.80
N SER A 223 0.72 7.01 12.85
CA SER A 223 -0.66 6.96 12.40
C SER A 223 -1.57 6.28 13.39
N ASN A 224 -2.85 6.59 13.24
CA ASN A 224 -3.95 6.00 13.97
C ASN A 224 -5.13 5.87 13.01
N GLY A 225 -5.88 4.80 13.13
CA GLY A 225 -7.01 4.51 12.27
C GLY A 225 -8.01 3.58 12.91
N GLU A 226 -9.05 3.27 12.16
CA GLU A 226 -10.14 2.37 12.57
C GLU A 226 -10.46 1.42 11.42
N PHE A 227 -10.40 0.12 11.70
CA PHE A 227 -10.95 -0.91 10.84
C PHE A 227 -12.43 -1.13 11.10
N LYS A 228 -13.19 -1.33 10.04
CA LYS A 228 -14.57 -1.84 10.07
C LYS A 228 -14.63 -3.12 9.26
N THR A 229 -14.96 -4.23 9.90
CA THR A 229 -15.05 -5.54 9.25
C THR A 229 -16.52 -5.95 9.08
N GLN A 230 -16.83 -6.63 7.99
CA GLN A 230 -18.14 -7.23 7.73
C GLN A 230 -17.94 -8.64 7.19
N ARG A 231 -18.52 -9.62 7.88
CA ARG A 231 -18.40 -11.04 7.56
C ARG A 231 -19.76 -11.74 7.62
N GLN A 232 -20.11 -12.45 6.57
CA GLN A 232 -21.41 -13.11 6.43
C GLN A 232 -21.37 -14.51 7.05
N LEU A 233 -21.84 -14.61 8.30
CA LEU A 233 -22.11 -15.89 8.94
C LEU A 233 -23.35 -16.57 8.32
N PRO A 234 -23.55 -17.89 8.53
CA PRO A 234 -24.68 -18.61 7.94
C PRO A 234 -26.07 -18.07 8.34
N ASP A 235 -26.18 -17.49 9.53
CA ASP A 235 -27.43 -17.06 10.16
C ASP A 235 -27.57 -15.53 10.32
N ALA A 236 -26.47 -14.77 10.34
CA ALA A 236 -26.50 -13.32 10.45
C ALA A 236 -25.25 -12.65 9.85
N LEU A 237 -25.28 -11.32 9.74
CA LEU A 237 -24.08 -10.53 9.44
C LEU A 237 -23.31 -10.28 10.75
N ALA A 238 -22.02 -10.58 10.75
CA ALA A 238 -21.09 -10.18 11.80
C ALA A 238 -20.38 -8.88 11.39
N THR A 239 -20.28 -7.92 12.31
CA THR A 239 -19.58 -6.65 12.08
C THR A 239 -18.59 -6.35 13.20
N GLY A 240 -17.35 -6.04 12.87
CA GLY A 240 -16.31 -5.64 13.82
C GLY A 240 -15.92 -4.17 13.67
N THR A 241 -15.41 -3.59 14.75
CA THR A 241 -14.74 -2.30 14.72
C THR A 241 -13.54 -2.36 15.66
N THR A 242 -12.36 -2.02 15.15
CA THR A 242 -11.13 -1.99 15.95
C THR A 242 -10.24 -0.82 15.57
N ASP A 243 -9.52 -0.30 16.55
CA ASP A 243 -8.54 0.77 16.35
C ASP A 243 -7.19 0.17 15.95
N ASN A 244 -6.41 0.91 15.18
CA ASN A 244 -5.01 0.60 14.90
C ASN A 244 -4.13 1.81 15.15
N ASP A 245 -2.89 1.57 15.57
CA ASP A 245 -1.87 2.60 15.69
C ASP A 245 -0.50 2.09 15.23
N MET A 246 0.27 2.98 14.58
CA MET A 246 1.55 2.62 13.98
C MET A 246 2.55 3.74 14.15
N MET A 247 3.81 3.37 14.36
CA MET A 247 4.98 4.23 14.23
C MET A 247 5.90 3.66 13.15
N TYR A 248 6.37 4.53 12.26
CA TYR A 248 7.28 4.11 11.20
C TYR A 248 8.41 5.09 10.98
N VAL A 249 9.56 4.54 10.59
CA VAL A 249 10.79 5.27 10.34
C VAL A 249 11.35 4.83 8.99
N SER A 250 11.62 5.80 8.13
CA SER A 250 12.24 5.60 6.83
C SER A 250 13.54 6.36 6.75
N LEU A 251 14.63 5.69 6.41
CA LEU A 251 15.92 6.29 6.11
C LEU A 251 16.34 5.91 4.69
N SER A 252 16.54 6.90 3.82
CA SER A 252 17.01 6.67 2.46
C SER A 252 18.29 7.44 2.15
N GLY A 253 19.09 6.89 1.25
CA GLY A 253 20.31 7.50 0.73
C GLY A 253 20.42 7.32 -0.77
N ALA A 254 20.85 8.36 -1.49
CA ALA A 254 21.07 8.30 -2.92
C ALA A 254 22.35 9.03 -3.34
N TYR A 255 22.97 8.58 -4.42
CA TYR A 255 24.13 9.25 -5.03
C TYR A 255 23.89 9.56 -6.51
N ASP A 256 23.70 10.82 -6.84
CA ASP A 256 23.35 11.28 -8.19
C ASP A 256 24.59 11.63 -9.01
N PHE A 257 24.84 10.90 -10.09
CA PHE A 257 25.74 11.29 -11.16
C PHE A 257 25.00 12.17 -12.16
N SER A 258 25.62 13.28 -12.60
CA SER A 258 25.01 14.19 -13.57
C SER A 258 25.91 14.38 -14.79
N GLN A 259 25.35 14.17 -15.99
CA GLN A 259 26.06 14.35 -17.26
C GLN A 259 25.13 14.92 -18.34
N GLY A 260 25.33 16.17 -18.72
CA GLY A 260 24.43 16.87 -19.65
C GLY A 260 23.02 17.00 -19.04
N GLY A 261 22.00 16.60 -19.79
CA GLY A 261 20.63 16.55 -19.27
C GLY A 261 20.34 15.34 -18.36
N TRP A 262 21.23 14.35 -18.27
CA TRP A 262 20.99 13.12 -17.52
C TRP A 262 21.40 13.24 -16.05
N THR A 263 20.57 12.68 -15.18
CA THR A 263 20.89 12.38 -13.78
C THR A 263 20.59 10.91 -13.54
N TYR A 264 21.51 10.17 -12.92
CA TYR A 264 21.30 8.75 -12.60
C TYR A 264 22.13 8.37 -11.39
N GLY A 265 21.73 7.32 -10.69
CA GLY A 265 22.43 6.98 -9.45
C GLY A 265 21.87 5.78 -8.73
N PRO A 266 22.68 5.12 -7.88
CA PRO A 266 22.17 4.14 -6.93
C PRO A 266 21.40 4.83 -5.80
N LEU A 267 20.49 4.09 -5.21
CA LEU A 267 19.78 4.43 -3.99
C LEU A 267 19.67 3.20 -3.08
N ALA A 268 19.54 3.47 -1.78
CA ALA A 268 19.18 2.48 -0.78
C ALA A 268 18.23 3.11 0.23
N LYS A 269 17.33 2.31 0.79
CA LYS A 269 16.35 2.73 1.80
C LYS A 269 16.18 1.61 2.82
N PHE A 270 15.92 2.00 4.05
CA PHE A 270 15.54 1.13 5.13
C PHE A 270 14.27 1.70 5.76
N ASP A 271 13.24 0.87 5.78
CA ASP A 271 11.94 1.16 6.38
C ASP A 271 11.76 0.24 7.59
N TYR A 272 11.29 0.81 8.69
CA TYR A 272 10.91 0.09 9.89
C TYR A 272 9.52 0.54 10.31
N LEU A 273 8.64 -0.41 10.59
CA LEU A 273 7.29 -0.22 11.07
C LEU A 273 7.08 -1.05 12.33
N ASP A 274 6.40 -0.45 13.30
CA ASP A 274 6.00 -1.03 14.56
C ASP A 274 4.61 -0.49 14.90
N GLY A 275 3.64 -1.37 15.14
CA GLY A 275 2.27 -0.99 15.39
C GLY A 275 1.46 -2.11 15.99
N GLN A 276 0.18 -1.83 16.21
CA GLN A 276 -0.77 -2.76 16.79
C GLN A 276 -2.16 -2.57 16.17
N ILE A 277 -2.91 -3.66 16.15
CA ILE A 277 -4.36 -3.68 15.96
C ILE A 277 -4.96 -4.10 17.30
N ASP A 278 -5.86 -3.30 17.85
CA ASP A 278 -6.48 -3.61 19.14
C ASP A 278 -7.39 -4.84 19.01
N GLY A 279 -7.50 -5.63 20.08
CA GLY A 279 -8.44 -6.72 20.17
C GLY A 279 -9.89 -6.22 20.13
N PHE A 280 -10.76 -6.98 19.46
CA PHE A 280 -12.15 -6.58 19.26
C PHE A 280 -13.09 -7.78 19.19
N ALA A 281 -14.38 -7.51 19.42
CA ALA A 281 -15.43 -8.51 19.32
C ALA A 281 -16.44 -8.17 18.22
N GLU A 282 -16.77 -9.15 17.41
CA GLU A 282 -17.81 -9.03 16.39
C GLU A 282 -19.20 -8.86 17.00
N GLN A 283 -19.99 -7.99 16.38
CA GLN A 283 -21.38 -7.71 16.71
C GLN A 283 -22.33 -8.34 15.68
N GLY A 284 -23.59 -8.54 16.07
CA GLY A 284 -24.58 -9.25 15.25
C GLY A 284 -25.36 -10.31 16.04
N ASP A 285 -26.40 -10.86 15.42
CA ASP A 285 -27.33 -11.83 16.02
C ASP A 285 -26.96 -13.29 15.66
N SER A 286 -25.66 -13.60 15.62
CA SER A 286 -25.16 -14.97 15.44
C SER A 286 -24.40 -15.44 16.68
N ALA A 287 -24.44 -16.74 16.94
CA ALA A 287 -23.63 -17.38 17.98
C ALA A 287 -22.17 -17.64 17.53
N TRP A 288 -21.92 -17.63 16.21
CA TRP A 288 -20.62 -17.92 15.59
C TRP A 288 -19.73 -16.69 15.38
N LYS A 289 -20.10 -15.57 16.00
CA LYS A 289 -19.27 -14.37 16.07
C LYS A 289 -18.01 -14.62 16.88
N ALA A 290 -16.92 -14.04 16.45
CA ALA A 290 -15.63 -14.14 17.10
C ALA A 290 -15.26 -12.89 17.91
N GLU A 291 -14.37 -13.08 18.87
CA GLU A 291 -13.57 -12.04 19.50
C GLU A 291 -12.10 -12.37 19.23
N PHE A 292 -11.30 -11.35 18.95
CA PHE A 292 -9.89 -11.45 18.60
C PHE A 292 -9.05 -10.69 19.61
N ASP A 293 -7.88 -11.23 19.91
CA ASP A 293 -6.90 -10.59 20.78
C ASP A 293 -6.14 -9.48 20.02
N ASP A 294 -5.38 -8.66 20.76
CA ASP A 294 -4.48 -7.66 20.19
C ASP A 294 -3.49 -8.32 19.22
N GLN A 295 -3.20 -7.67 18.10
CA GLN A 295 -2.26 -8.16 17.08
C GLN A 295 -1.11 -7.16 16.90
N ASP A 296 0.13 -7.62 17.05
CA ASP A 296 1.32 -6.80 16.78
C ASP A 296 1.61 -6.77 15.27
N VAL A 297 2.03 -5.60 14.77
CA VAL A 297 2.38 -5.38 13.35
C VAL A 297 3.80 -4.85 13.25
N GLN A 298 4.70 -5.61 12.62
CA GLN A 298 6.11 -5.26 12.51
C GLN A 298 6.65 -5.55 11.10
N SER A 299 7.39 -4.61 10.53
CA SER A 299 8.01 -4.81 9.20
C SER A 299 9.31 -4.04 9.09
N SER A 300 10.30 -4.66 8.47
CA SER A 300 11.67 -4.17 8.38
C SER A 300 12.18 -4.34 6.95
N ILE A 301 11.84 -3.40 6.06
CA ILE A 301 12.15 -3.54 4.63
C ILE A 301 13.46 -2.85 4.28
N PHE A 302 14.40 -3.63 3.73
CA PHE A 302 15.58 -3.09 3.06
C PHE A 302 15.34 -2.97 1.55
N THR A 303 15.58 -1.79 1.00
CA THR A 303 15.46 -1.51 -0.43
C THR A 303 16.81 -1.08 -1.00
N MET A 304 17.16 -1.59 -2.18
CA MET A 304 18.27 -1.06 -2.98
C MET A 304 17.91 -1.01 -4.45
N GLY A 305 18.47 -0.05 -5.18
CA GLY A 305 18.22 0.04 -6.61
C GLY A 305 18.91 1.21 -7.26
N GLY A 306 18.31 1.68 -8.34
CA GLY A 306 18.81 2.82 -9.08
C GLY A 306 17.71 3.62 -9.74
N GLN A 307 18.05 4.88 -10.03
CA GLN A 307 17.17 5.82 -10.70
C GLN A 307 17.87 6.50 -11.87
N VAL A 308 17.07 6.96 -12.83
CA VAL A 308 17.52 7.78 -13.96
C VAL A 308 16.46 8.84 -14.28
N ALA A 309 16.91 10.03 -14.64
CA ALA A 309 16.07 11.14 -15.09
C ALA A 309 16.77 11.93 -16.20
N TYR A 310 15.98 12.57 -17.07
CA TYR A 310 16.49 13.42 -18.13
C TYR A 310 15.80 14.78 -18.14
N ALA A 311 16.56 15.87 -17.95
CA ALA A 311 16.04 17.22 -17.98
C ALA A 311 15.93 17.75 -19.42
N HIS A 312 14.70 18.11 -19.82
CA HIS A 312 14.43 18.78 -21.08
C HIS A 312 13.78 20.16 -20.84
N SER A 313 14.39 21.21 -21.40
CA SER A 313 13.92 22.58 -21.22
C SER A 313 13.00 23.01 -22.36
N PHE A 314 11.82 23.49 -22.00
CA PHE A 314 10.87 24.18 -22.85
C PHE A 314 10.87 25.69 -22.55
N ASN A 315 10.18 26.47 -23.37
CA ASN A 315 10.00 27.91 -23.11
C ASN A 315 9.11 28.21 -21.89
N TRP A 316 8.29 27.24 -21.48
CA TRP A 316 7.32 27.37 -20.39
C TRP A 316 7.71 26.60 -19.10
N GLY A 317 8.79 25.81 -19.13
CA GLY A 317 9.15 24.94 -18.00
C GLY A 317 10.31 24.00 -18.31
N VAL A 318 10.72 23.24 -17.30
CA VAL A 318 11.63 22.09 -17.46
C VAL A 318 10.86 20.83 -17.12
N VAL A 319 10.86 19.85 -18.01
CA VAL A 319 10.24 18.54 -17.79
C VAL A 319 11.35 17.50 -17.61
N LEU A 320 11.14 16.62 -16.65
CA LEU A 320 12.04 15.56 -16.24
C LEU A 320 11.30 14.22 -16.28
N PRO A 321 11.28 13.51 -17.42
CA PRO A 321 11.00 12.09 -17.40
C PRO A 321 12.01 11.35 -16.54
N TYR A 322 11.53 10.40 -15.75
CA TYR A 322 12.35 9.56 -14.90
C TYR A 322 11.83 8.12 -14.87
N ALA A 323 12.73 7.21 -14.47
CA ALA A 323 12.43 5.83 -14.17
C ALA A 323 13.30 5.35 -13.01
N GLN A 324 12.82 4.36 -12.27
CA GLN A 324 13.48 3.74 -11.14
C GLN A 324 13.20 2.24 -11.16
N GLY A 325 14.16 1.47 -10.67
CA GLY A 325 14.00 0.04 -10.41
C GLY A 325 14.68 -0.30 -9.11
N VAL A 326 13.97 -1.02 -8.25
CA VAL A 326 14.44 -1.41 -6.92
C VAL A 326 14.18 -2.87 -6.65
N TRP A 327 15.01 -3.44 -5.79
CA TRP A 327 14.83 -4.72 -5.15
C TRP A 327 14.54 -4.45 -3.66
N ARG A 328 13.50 -5.08 -3.15
CA ARG A 328 13.10 -5.03 -1.74
C ARG A 328 13.33 -6.38 -1.09
N TYR A 329 13.67 -6.34 0.18
CA TYR A 329 13.87 -7.50 1.02
C TYR A 329 13.23 -7.23 2.38
N GLU A 330 12.25 -8.04 2.75
CA GLU A 330 11.66 -8.03 4.09
C GLU A 330 12.58 -8.80 5.04
N LEU A 331 12.91 -8.18 6.18
CA LEU A 331 13.78 -8.78 7.19
C LEU A 331 12.99 -9.53 8.26
N GLU A 332 11.71 -9.22 8.42
CA GLU A 332 10.77 -9.97 9.28
C GLU A 332 10.12 -11.10 8.46
N ASP A 333 10.62 -12.33 8.62
CA ASP A 333 10.20 -13.49 7.82
C ASP A 333 9.13 -14.37 8.49
N GLU A 334 8.62 -13.97 9.65
CA GLU A 334 7.61 -14.70 10.42
C GLU A 334 6.44 -13.77 10.79
N ARG A 335 5.22 -14.31 10.77
CA ARG A 335 4.02 -13.62 11.29
C ARG A 335 3.47 -14.38 12.49
N ASP A 336 3.04 -13.63 13.49
CA ASP A 336 2.39 -14.18 14.67
C ASP A 336 1.02 -14.79 14.31
N LEU A 337 0.62 -15.81 15.07
CA LEU A 337 -0.71 -16.40 14.95
C LEU A 337 -1.75 -15.42 15.47
N ILE A 338 -2.87 -15.31 14.76
CA ILE A 338 -4.02 -14.52 15.22
C ILE A 338 -4.85 -15.40 16.14
N VAL A 339 -5.01 -14.96 17.38
CA VAL A 339 -5.77 -15.69 18.41
C VAL A 339 -7.17 -15.12 18.50
N GLY A 340 -8.16 -15.99 18.45
CA GLY A 340 -9.55 -15.61 18.63
C GLY A 340 -10.35 -16.66 19.39
N ARG A 341 -11.60 -16.32 19.67
CA ARG A 341 -12.53 -17.14 20.46
C ARG A 341 -13.95 -16.94 19.94
N PHE A 342 -14.71 -18.02 19.78
CA PHE A 342 -16.12 -17.88 19.43
C PHE A 342 -16.93 -17.41 20.63
N SER A 343 -17.86 -16.48 20.43
CA SER A 343 -18.74 -15.93 21.46
C SER A 343 -19.55 -17.02 22.17
N VAL A 344 -19.87 -18.10 21.46
CA VAL A 344 -20.59 -19.26 22.00
C VAL A 344 -19.71 -20.20 22.83
N ASN A 345 -18.38 -20.15 22.64
CA ASN A 345 -17.41 -20.93 23.41
C ASN A 345 -16.20 -20.08 23.84
N PRO A 346 -16.38 -19.08 24.73
CA PRO A 346 -15.34 -18.11 25.06
C PRO A 346 -14.18 -18.69 25.90
N GLY A 347 -14.24 -19.97 26.27
CA GLY A 347 -13.23 -20.65 27.09
C GLY A 347 -12.18 -21.41 26.29
N GLU A 348 -12.36 -21.56 24.98
CA GLU A 348 -11.44 -22.23 24.07
C GLU A 348 -11.01 -21.24 22.99
N ASP A 349 -9.70 -21.19 22.74
CA ASP A 349 -9.10 -20.30 21.74
C ASP A 349 -8.92 -21.08 20.43
N PHE A 350 -9.20 -20.44 19.31
CA PHE A 350 -8.75 -20.87 17.99
C PHE A 350 -7.58 -20.00 17.53
N THR A 351 -6.84 -20.49 16.53
CA THR A 351 -5.75 -19.73 15.90
C THR A 351 -5.90 -19.70 14.40
N ILE A 352 -5.70 -18.53 13.79
CA ILE A 352 -5.58 -18.37 12.35
C ILE A 352 -4.10 -18.21 12.03
N THR A 353 -3.61 -19.03 11.10
CA THR A 353 -2.22 -18.97 10.63
C THR A 353 -2.16 -18.08 9.39
N PRO A 354 -1.51 -16.92 9.41
CA PRO A 354 -1.34 -16.10 8.22
C PRO A 354 -0.29 -16.70 7.26
N ASP A 355 -0.27 -16.23 6.01
CA ASP A 355 0.84 -16.52 5.11
C ASP A 355 2.13 -15.84 5.59
N GLU A 356 3.26 -16.50 5.36
CA GLU A 356 4.58 -15.89 5.62
C GLU A 356 4.84 -14.75 4.62
N PRO A 357 5.35 -13.59 5.07
CA PRO A 357 5.67 -12.49 4.17
C PRO A 357 6.71 -12.90 3.12
N ASP A 358 6.51 -12.35 1.93
CA ASP A 358 7.38 -12.63 0.82
C ASP A 358 8.78 -12.02 1.06
N SER A 359 9.81 -12.86 1.13
CA SER A 359 11.15 -12.40 1.54
C SER A 359 11.75 -11.32 0.63
N SER A 360 11.39 -11.28 -0.66
CA SER A 360 11.94 -10.29 -1.58
C SER A 360 11.15 -10.15 -2.88
N TRP A 361 11.00 -8.92 -3.36
CA TRP A 361 10.33 -8.61 -4.62
C TRP A 361 11.03 -7.46 -5.36
N PHE A 362 10.60 -7.21 -6.59
CA PHE A 362 11.07 -6.08 -7.38
C PHE A 362 9.98 -5.03 -7.52
N GLU A 363 10.40 -3.80 -7.73
CA GLU A 363 9.50 -2.73 -8.14
C GLU A 363 10.14 -1.92 -9.26
N VAL A 364 9.30 -1.51 -10.19
CA VAL A 364 9.65 -0.57 -11.24
C VAL A 364 8.70 0.61 -11.21
N SER A 365 9.23 1.81 -11.38
CA SER A 365 8.42 3.02 -11.49
C SER A 365 8.91 3.93 -12.60
N ALA A 366 7.97 4.66 -13.20
CA ALA A 366 8.22 5.64 -14.23
C ALA A 366 7.31 6.84 -14.06
N GLY A 367 7.81 8.03 -14.40
CA GLY A 367 7.02 9.24 -14.21
C GLY A 367 7.59 10.46 -14.92
N LEU A 368 6.86 11.56 -14.75
CA LEU A 368 7.24 12.88 -15.22
C LEU A 368 7.21 13.85 -14.05
N SER A 369 8.25 14.66 -13.90
CA SER A 369 8.23 15.85 -13.05
C SER A 369 8.38 17.10 -13.90
N ALA A 370 7.69 18.18 -13.55
CA ALA A 370 7.77 19.45 -14.25
C ALA A 370 8.02 20.59 -13.26
N VAL A 371 8.88 21.52 -13.67
CA VAL A 371 9.14 22.78 -12.96
C VAL A 371 8.67 23.92 -13.84
N PHE A 372 7.85 24.79 -13.26
CA PHE A 372 7.26 25.96 -13.90
C PHE A 372 7.80 27.24 -13.25
N PRO A 373 7.64 28.41 -13.91
CA PRO A 373 8.03 29.68 -13.32
C PRO A 373 7.30 29.91 -11.99
N TYR A 374 7.83 30.83 -11.18
CA TYR A 374 7.25 31.23 -9.90
C TYR A 374 7.23 30.13 -8.82
N GLY A 375 8.21 29.20 -8.86
CA GLY A 375 8.38 28.20 -7.81
C GLY A 375 7.34 27.08 -7.79
N ILE A 376 6.59 26.89 -8.89
CA ILE A 376 5.60 25.83 -9.01
C ILE A 376 6.25 24.57 -9.59
N SER A 377 5.95 23.41 -9.03
CA SER A 377 6.29 22.13 -9.64
C SER A 377 5.20 21.10 -9.46
N ALA A 378 5.19 20.09 -10.33
CA ALA A 378 4.23 19.00 -10.28
C ALA A 378 4.88 17.69 -10.73
N PHE A 379 4.28 16.55 -10.37
CA PHE A 379 4.68 15.25 -10.85
C PHE A 379 3.50 14.32 -11.07
N ILE A 380 3.75 13.28 -11.86
CA ILE A 380 2.92 12.08 -11.97
C ILE A 380 3.86 10.87 -12.03
N SER A 381 3.52 9.78 -11.33
CA SER A 381 4.24 8.52 -11.26
C SER A 381 3.29 7.35 -11.44
N TYR A 382 3.79 6.31 -12.08
CA TYR A 382 3.19 4.99 -12.08
C TYR A 382 4.24 3.99 -11.58
N GLU A 383 3.83 3.12 -10.69
CA GLU A 383 4.65 2.11 -10.01
C GLU A 383 3.97 0.75 -10.11
N GLN A 384 4.78 -0.29 -10.28
CA GLN A 384 4.34 -1.67 -10.37
C GLN A 384 5.26 -2.55 -9.54
N VAL A 385 4.66 -3.33 -8.64
CA VAL A 385 5.32 -4.42 -7.92
C VAL A 385 5.39 -5.63 -8.83
N LEU A 386 6.53 -6.33 -8.81
CA LEU A 386 6.84 -7.47 -9.68
C LEU A 386 7.45 -8.60 -8.87
N GLY A 387 6.93 -9.82 -9.09
CA GLY A 387 7.44 -11.02 -8.43
C GLY A 387 7.25 -10.97 -6.93
N TYR A 388 6.13 -10.40 -6.50
CA TYR A 388 5.58 -10.52 -5.16
C TYR A 388 4.54 -11.66 -5.24
N ALA A 389 4.72 -12.70 -4.43
CA ALA A 389 3.96 -13.93 -4.51
C ALA A 389 2.49 -13.64 -4.24
N ASP A 390 1.64 -14.24 -5.09
CA ASP A 390 0.19 -14.25 -4.95
C ASP A 390 -0.45 -12.86 -4.82
N THR A 391 0.28 -11.78 -5.15
CA THR A 391 -0.18 -10.40 -4.99
C THR A 391 0.33 -9.51 -6.11
N ASP A 392 -0.60 -8.88 -6.83
CA ASP A 392 -0.32 -7.86 -7.84
C ASP A 392 -0.69 -6.47 -7.31
N LEU A 393 0.25 -5.51 -7.39
CA LEU A 393 0.05 -4.14 -6.90
C LEU A 393 0.52 -3.11 -7.91
N ALA A 394 -0.32 -2.11 -8.15
CA ALA A 394 0.01 -0.95 -8.97
C ALA A 394 -0.41 0.35 -8.29
N THR A 395 0.49 1.35 -8.33
CA THR A 395 0.26 2.64 -7.70
C THR A 395 0.35 3.76 -8.73
N LEU A 396 -0.68 4.61 -8.77
CA LEU A 396 -0.68 5.86 -9.54
C LEU A 396 -0.63 7.04 -8.58
N SER A 397 0.38 7.89 -8.69
CA SER A 397 0.53 9.07 -7.82
C SER A 397 0.66 10.35 -8.63
N ALA A 398 0.17 11.45 -8.07
CA ALA A 398 0.34 12.79 -8.61
C ALA A 398 0.45 13.82 -7.48
N GLY A 399 1.23 14.87 -7.72
CA GLY A 399 1.39 15.92 -6.71
C GLY A 399 1.85 17.24 -7.27
N ALA A 400 1.75 18.27 -6.44
CA ALA A 400 2.14 19.63 -6.76
C ALA A 400 2.79 20.31 -5.55
N ARG A 401 3.72 21.23 -5.82
CA ARG A 401 4.45 22.02 -4.83
C ARG A 401 4.51 23.48 -5.26
N LEU A 402 4.47 24.36 -4.26
CA LEU A 402 4.70 25.79 -4.39
C LEU A 402 5.76 26.27 -3.39
N GLU A 403 6.77 27.01 -3.87
CA GLU A 403 7.79 27.71 -3.08
C GLU A 403 7.47 29.22 -2.96
N PHE A 404 7.54 29.79 -1.75
CA PHE A 404 7.10 31.15 -1.39
C PHE A 404 8.22 32.15 -1.13
#